data_AF-A0A1F3AG76-F1
#
_entry.id   AF-A0A1F3AG76-F1
#
_cell.length_a   1.000
_cell.length_b   1.000
_cell.length_c   1.000
_cell.angle_alpha   90.00
_cell.angle_beta   90.00
_cell.angle_gamma   90.00
#
_symmetry.space_group_name_H-M   'P 1'
#
loop_
_entity.id
_entity.type
_entity.pdbx_description
1 polymer ?
#
loop_
_entity_poly.entity_id
_entity_poly.type
_entity_poly.pdbx_seq_one_letter_code
_entity_poly.pdbx_strand_id
1 'polypeptide(L)'
;MSVWRCASLSSEHLWTASIFQIDATWLALTGLYALALVVVGWRLFKEARRPILDRDALRFWAIVFGVVALFAVNRIFNLQFLVTLAGRCEAAGEGWYESRRPFQFALIVTFAVAGAAALALAVKRTREADRRLVLIGLCALAVLIAARAVSFHWAEAVLAFKIAGLSLNGLAEAAALAPVLAGAAHKRRRY
;
A
#
# COMPACT_ATOMS: atom_id res chain seq x y z
N MET A 1 -5.90 -33.64 -2.78
CA MET A 1 -6.97 -32.74 -2.29
C MET A 1 -7.19 -31.67 -3.35
N SER A 2 -8.43 -31.41 -3.79
CA SER A 2 -8.68 -30.36 -4.78
C SER A 2 -8.43 -28.97 -4.17
N VAL A 3 -7.88 -28.04 -4.97
CA VAL A 3 -7.60 -26.64 -4.60
C VAL A 3 -8.78 -25.99 -3.87
N TRP A 4 -10.00 -26.30 -4.33
CA TRP A 4 -11.26 -25.83 -3.75
C TRP A 4 -11.52 -26.30 -2.31
N ARG A 5 -11.15 -27.53 -1.93
CA ARG A 5 -11.31 -28.01 -0.54
C ARG A 5 -10.30 -27.39 0.43
N CYS A 6 -9.08 -27.11 -0.04
CA CYS A 6 -8.07 -26.46 0.79
C CYS A 6 -8.42 -24.98 1.01
N ALA A 7 -8.88 -24.29 -0.05
CA ALA A 7 -9.39 -22.93 0.04
C ALA A 7 -10.63 -22.83 0.95
N SER A 8 -11.61 -23.76 0.84
CA SER A 8 -12.85 -23.69 1.62
C SER A 8 -12.67 -24.00 3.12
N LEU A 9 -11.87 -25.01 3.49
CA LEU A 9 -11.57 -25.30 4.89
C LEU A 9 -10.71 -24.19 5.53
N SER A 10 -9.84 -23.57 4.73
CA SER A 10 -9.05 -22.45 5.20
C SER A 10 -9.91 -21.18 5.34
N SER A 11 -10.85 -20.89 4.42
CA SER A 11 -11.58 -19.63 4.42
C SER A 11 -12.32 -19.34 5.74
N GLU A 12 -13.00 -20.32 6.34
CA GLU A 12 -13.77 -20.06 7.58
C GLU A 12 -12.88 -19.76 8.80
N HIS A 13 -11.74 -20.44 8.93
CA HIS A 13 -10.75 -20.18 9.99
C HIS A 13 -9.87 -18.94 9.69
N LEU A 14 -9.81 -18.51 8.42
CA LEU A 14 -8.97 -17.39 7.97
C LEU A 14 -9.71 -16.04 7.95
N TRP A 15 -11.02 -16.03 7.69
CA TRP A 15 -11.84 -14.83 7.92
C TRP A 15 -11.80 -14.47 9.40
N THR A 16 -11.92 -15.46 10.30
CA THR A 16 -11.75 -15.24 11.73
C THR A 16 -10.31 -14.84 12.08
N ALA A 17 -9.26 -15.49 11.58
CA ALA A 17 -7.89 -15.05 11.90
C ALA A 17 -7.52 -13.64 11.38
N SER A 18 -8.04 -13.22 10.22
CA SER A 18 -7.77 -11.89 9.64
C SER A 18 -8.63 -10.78 10.26
N ILE A 19 -9.92 -11.03 10.52
CA ILE A 19 -10.84 -10.08 11.16
C ILE A 19 -10.52 -9.91 12.65
N PHE A 20 -9.94 -10.91 13.33
CA PHE A 20 -9.59 -10.81 14.75
C PHE A 20 -8.21 -10.18 15.03
N GLN A 21 -7.44 -9.77 14.01
CA GLN A 21 -6.23 -8.95 14.18
C GLN A 21 -6.50 -7.43 14.13
N ILE A 22 -7.74 -7.00 14.41
CA ILE A 22 -8.06 -5.59 14.64
C ILE A 22 -7.36 -5.15 15.92
N ASP A 23 -6.13 -4.66 15.78
CA ASP A 23 -5.38 -4.01 16.83
C ASP A 23 -5.36 -2.49 16.63
N ALA A 24 -4.87 -1.77 17.64
CA ALA A 24 -4.80 -0.32 17.60
C ALA A 24 -4.01 0.20 16.38
N THR A 25 -3.01 -0.56 15.90
CA THR A 25 -2.23 -0.20 14.71
C THR A 25 -3.10 -0.29 13.45
N TRP A 26 -3.86 -1.38 13.30
CA TRP A 26 -4.75 -1.55 12.16
C TRP A 26 -5.80 -0.45 12.10
N LEU A 27 -6.47 -0.14 13.21
CA LEU A 27 -7.47 0.93 13.28
C LEU A 27 -6.88 2.30 12.94
N ALA A 28 -5.73 2.64 13.53
CA ALA A 28 -5.07 3.92 13.30
C ALA A 28 -4.67 4.09 11.83
N LEU A 29 -4.12 3.06 11.20
CA LEU A 29 -3.68 3.12 9.81
C LEU A 29 -4.85 3.15 8.83
N THR A 30 -5.88 2.33 9.06
CA THR A 30 -7.10 2.36 8.22
C THR A 30 -7.75 3.74 8.29
N GLY A 31 -7.82 4.34 9.48
CA GLY A 31 -8.26 5.73 9.67
C GLY A 31 -7.38 6.73 8.91
N LEU A 32 -6.06 6.55 8.93
CA LEU A 32 -5.11 7.42 8.23
C LEU A 32 -5.23 7.30 6.70
N TYR A 33 -5.44 6.10 6.16
CA TYR A 33 -5.73 5.88 4.74
C TYR A 33 -7.07 6.51 4.33
N ALA A 34 -8.11 6.36 5.15
CA ALA A 34 -9.40 7.01 4.91
C ALA A 34 -9.24 8.54 4.88
N LEU A 35 -8.49 9.11 5.83
CA LEU A 35 -8.16 10.54 5.83
C LEU A 35 -7.40 10.95 4.56
N ALA A 36 -6.42 10.16 4.14
CA ALA A 36 -5.66 10.42 2.91
C ALA A 36 -6.57 10.43 1.67
N LEU A 37 -7.50 9.48 1.56
CA LEU A 37 -8.48 9.45 0.48
C LEU A 37 -9.38 10.68 0.48
N VAL A 38 -9.86 11.09 1.64
CA VAL A 38 -10.69 12.31 1.76
C VAL A 38 -9.90 13.54 1.33
N VAL A 39 -8.67 13.71 1.83
CA VAL A 39 -7.85 14.89 1.52
C VAL A 39 -7.44 14.94 0.05
N VAL A 40 -6.99 13.82 -0.52
CA VAL A 40 -6.62 13.71 -1.94
C VAL A 40 -7.84 13.87 -2.83
N GLY A 41 -8.97 13.25 -2.48
CA GLY A 41 -10.23 13.36 -3.21
C GLY A 41 -10.77 14.80 -3.19
N TRP A 42 -10.67 15.48 -2.05
CA TRP A 42 -10.99 16.90 -1.95
C TRP A 42 -10.08 17.78 -2.83
N ARG A 43 -8.79 17.46 -2.91
CA ARG A 43 -7.85 18.15 -3.80
C ARG A 43 -8.20 17.93 -5.27
N LEU A 44 -8.52 16.71 -5.66
CA LEU A 44 -8.99 16.35 -6.99
C LEU A 44 -10.28 17.12 -7.35
N PHE A 45 -11.25 17.16 -6.45
CA PHE A 45 -12.51 17.87 -6.63
C PHE A 45 -12.31 19.38 -6.80
N LYS A 46 -11.40 19.97 -6.00
CA LYS A 46 -11.03 21.38 -6.16
C LYS A 46 -10.38 21.67 -7.51
N GLU A 47 -9.54 20.78 -8.01
CA GLU A 47 -8.91 20.93 -9.33
C GLU A 47 -9.95 20.82 -10.47
N ALA A 48 -10.90 19.89 -10.34
CA ALA A 48 -12.01 19.74 -11.29
C ALA A 48 -12.94 20.95 -11.34
N ARG A 49 -13.09 21.69 -10.23
CA ARG A 49 -13.90 22.90 -10.15
C ARG A 49 -13.15 24.20 -10.47
N ARG A 50 -11.89 24.13 -10.92
CA ARG A 50 -11.19 25.35 -11.32
C ARG A 50 -11.79 25.96 -12.59
N PRO A 51 -11.86 27.30 -12.69
CA PRO A 51 -12.37 27.98 -13.87
C PRO A 51 -11.51 27.72 -15.12
N ILE A 52 -10.20 27.50 -14.92
CA ILE A 52 -9.27 27.07 -15.97
C ILE A 52 -8.82 25.66 -15.59
N LEU A 53 -9.20 24.67 -16.41
CA LEU A 53 -8.92 23.27 -16.15
C LEU A 53 -7.48 22.92 -16.57
N ASP A 54 -6.62 22.69 -15.59
CA ASP A 54 -5.32 22.07 -15.79
C ASP A 54 -5.51 20.54 -15.85
N ARG A 55 -5.58 19.98 -17.06
CA ARG A 55 -5.79 18.54 -17.30
C ARG A 55 -4.65 17.70 -16.72
N ASP A 56 -3.44 18.22 -16.67
CA ASP A 56 -2.28 17.48 -16.15
C ASP A 56 -2.31 17.43 -14.62
N ALA A 57 -2.71 18.52 -13.97
CA ALA A 57 -2.99 18.52 -12.54
C ALA A 57 -4.13 17.55 -12.19
N LEU A 58 -5.22 17.57 -12.96
CA LEU A 58 -6.37 16.69 -12.72
C LEU A 58 -5.98 15.21 -12.86
N ARG A 59 -5.29 14.85 -13.95
CA ARG A 59 -4.79 13.49 -14.19
C ARG A 59 -3.84 13.04 -13.07
N PHE A 60 -2.94 13.92 -12.64
CA PHE A 60 -2.03 13.62 -11.53
C PHE A 60 -2.80 13.26 -10.25
N TRP A 61 -3.74 14.11 -9.83
CA TRP A 61 -4.52 13.86 -8.59
C TRP A 61 -5.44 12.64 -8.71
N ALA A 62 -5.97 12.35 -9.91
CA ALA A 62 -6.76 11.15 -10.15
C ALA A 62 -5.91 9.88 -10.03
N ILE A 63 -4.70 9.87 -10.58
CA ILE A 63 -3.75 8.75 -10.44
C ILE A 63 -3.37 8.56 -8.96
N VAL A 64 -3.00 9.65 -8.27
CA VAL A 64 -2.66 9.60 -6.83
C VAL A 64 -3.82 9.03 -6.02
N PHE A 65 -5.05 9.51 -6.26
CA PHE A 65 -6.25 8.99 -5.58
C PHE A 65 -6.43 7.49 -5.82
N GLY A 66 -6.29 7.04 -7.08
CA GLY A 66 -6.38 5.62 -7.44
C GLY A 66 -5.32 4.77 -6.74
N VAL A 67 -4.07 5.24 -6.68
CA VAL A 67 -2.97 4.52 -6.00
C VAL A 67 -3.20 4.44 -4.49
N VAL A 68 -3.58 5.53 -3.83
CA VAL A 68 -3.90 5.52 -2.39
C VAL A 68 -5.09 4.62 -2.10
N ALA A 69 -6.11 4.61 -2.96
CA ALA A 69 -7.28 3.72 -2.83
C ALA A 69 -6.87 2.25 -2.95
N LEU A 70 -6.02 1.93 -3.93
CA LEU A 70 -5.49 0.58 -4.10
C LEU A 70 -4.71 0.12 -2.85
N PHE A 71 -3.88 0.98 -2.26
CA PHE A 71 -3.16 0.66 -1.02
C PHE A 71 -4.08 0.51 0.19
N ALA A 72 -5.12 1.35 0.31
CA ALA A 72 -6.11 1.23 1.37
C ALA A 72 -6.88 -0.11 1.28
N VAL A 73 -7.30 -0.50 0.08
CA VAL A 73 -7.93 -1.80 -0.19
C VAL A 73 -6.96 -2.94 0.12
N ASN A 74 -5.71 -2.85 -0.36
CA ASN A 74 -4.68 -3.84 -0.05
C ASN A 74 -4.52 -4.06 1.46
N ARG A 75 -4.56 -2.98 2.25
CA ARG A 75 -4.45 -3.02 3.70
C ARG A 75 -5.66 -3.64 4.38
N ILE A 76 -6.88 -3.23 4.01
CA ILE A 76 -8.13 -3.69 4.63
C ILE A 76 -8.30 -5.20 4.42
N PHE A 77 -8.12 -5.67 3.19
CA PHE A 77 -8.32 -7.08 2.84
C PHE A 77 -7.12 -7.97 3.16
N ASN A 78 -5.98 -7.38 3.53
CA ASN A 78 -4.71 -8.08 3.65
C ASN A 78 -4.47 -9.00 2.42
N LEU A 79 -4.67 -8.43 1.21
CA LEU A 79 -4.66 -9.16 -0.06
C LEU A 79 -3.39 -10.00 -0.25
N GLN A 80 -2.27 -9.51 0.29
CA GLN A 80 -1.00 -10.20 0.28
C GLN A 80 -1.03 -11.55 1.02
N PHE A 81 -1.71 -11.60 2.18
CA PHE A 81 -1.90 -12.84 2.92
C PHE A 81 -2.75 -13.84 2.13
N LEU A 82 -3.85 -13.38 1.53
CA LEU A 82 -4.73 -14.23 0.72
C LEU A 82 -3.99 -14.82 -0.50
N VAL A 83 -3.22 -14.01 -1.23
CA VAL A 83 -2.41 -14.47 -2.38
C VAL A 83 -1.33 -15.47 -1.94
N THR A 84 -0.66 -15.19 -0.82
CA THR A 84 0.38 -16.10 -0.29
C THR A 84 -0.24 -17.44 0.10
N LEU A 85 -1.43 -17.43 0.69
CA LEU A 85 -2.12 -18.63 1.13
C LEU A 85 -2.69 -19.43 -0.04
N ALA A 86 -3.28 -18.76 -1.05
CA ALA A 86 -3.70 -19.39 -2.29
C ALA A 86 -2.53 -20.09 -2.99
N GLY A 87 -1.38 -19.40 -3.11
CA GLY A 87 -0.15 -19.99 -3.63
C GLY A 87 0.37 -21.14 -2.76
N ARG A 88 0.10 -21.13 -1.45
CA ARG A 88 0.43 -22.27 -0.59
C ARG A 88 -0.42 -23.51 -0.89
N CYS A 89 -1.70 -23.33 -1.17
CA CYS A 89 -2.62 -24.41 -1.50
C CYS A 89 -2.33 -25.02 -2.88
N GLU A 90 -2.09 -24.18 -3.90
CA GLU A 90 -1.80 -24.66 -5.26
C GLU A 90 -0.52 -25.47 -5.32
N ALA A 91 0.58 -24.93 -4.82
CA ALA A 91 1.85 -25.62 -4.97
C ALA A 91 1.94 -26.90 -4.10
N ALA A 92 1.05 -27.06 -3.10
CA ALA A 92 0.96 -28.31 -2.32
C ALA A 92 0.27 -29.43 -3.13
N GLY A 93 -0.55 -29.06 -4.13
CA GLY A 93 -1.15 -29.98 -5.08
C GLY A 93 -0.17 -30.46 -6.17
N GLU A 94 0.81 -29.64 -6.55
CA GLU A 94 1.72 -29.93 -7.69
C GLU A 94 3.17 -30.29 -7.30
N GLY A 95 3.46 -30.48 -6.01
CA GLY A 95 4.79 -30.92 -5.54
C GLY A 95 5.90 -29.86 -5.65
N TRP A 96 5.63 -28.68 -6.20
CA TRP A 96 6.60 -27.57 -6.32
C TRP A 96 6.76 -26.77 -5.01
N TYR A 97 6.66 -27.43 -3.83
CA TYR A 97 6.59 -26.71 -2.55
C TYR A 97 7.82 -25.85 -2.26
N GLU A 98 8.98 -26.34 -2.66
CA GLU A 98 10.28 -25.73 -2.46
C GLU A 98 10.53 -24.50 -3.39
N SER A 99 9.89 -24.44 -4.56
CA SER A 99 10.19 -23.45 -5.63
C SER A 99 9.41 -22.12 -5.55
N ARG A 100 8.43 -22.02 -4.64
CA ARG A 100 7.45 -20.90 -4.60
C ARG A 100 8.05 -19.57 -4.18
N ARG A 101 8.96 -19.63 -3.20
CA ARG A 101 9.55 -18.46 -2.54
C ARG A 101 10.28 -17.55 -3.52
N PRO A 102 11.17 -18.05 -4.40
CA PRO A 102 11.86 -17.19 -5.35
C PRO A 102 10.93 -16.56 -6.40
N PHE A 103 9.85 -17.24 -6.81
CA PHE A 103 8.95 -16.70 -7.85
C PHE A 103 8.02 -15.60 -7.31
N GLN A 104 7.41 -15.80 -6.12
CA GLN A 104 6.61 -14.78 -5.45
C GLN A 104 7.47 -13.56 -5.09
N PHE A 105 8.68 -13.80 -4.60
CA PHE A 105 9.67 -12.75 -4.35
C PHE A 105 10.00 -11.97 -5.63
N ALA A 106 10.36 -12.66 -6.71
CA ALA A 106 10.73 -12.02 -7.98
C ALA A 106 9.60 -11.18 -8.55
N LEU A 107 8.36 -11.69 -8.52
CA LEU A 107 7.20 -10.99 -9.07
C LEU A 107 6.88 -9.72 -8.26
N ILE A 108 6.85 -9.82 -6.93
CA ILE A 108 6.55 -8.66 -6.07
C ILE A 108 7.67 -7.63 -6.10
N VAL A 109 8.93 -8.07 -6.07
CA VAL A 109 10.09 -7.17 -6.20
C VAL A 109 10.09 -6.49 -7.57
N THR A 110 9.75 -7.18 -8.65
CA THR A 110 9.69 -6.59 -9.99
C THR A 110 8.63 -5.49 -10.06
N PHE A 111 7.40 -5.75 -9.59
CA PHE A 111 6.35 -4.73 -9.57
C PHE A 111 6.68 -3.56 -8.64
N ALA A 112 7.31 -3.84 -7.50
CA ALA A 112 7.75 -2.82 -6.56
C ALA A 112 8.83 -1.91 -7.16
N VAL A 113 9.86 -2.50 -7.76
CA VAL A 113 10.97 -1.76 -8.40
C VAL A 113 10.47 -0.99 -9.61
N ALA A 114 9.62 -1.59 -10.45
CA ALA A 114 9.03 -0.91 -11.59
C ALA A 114 8.14 0.26 -11.15
N GLY A 115 7.31 0.08 -10.12
CA GLY A 115 6.49 1.14 -9.53
C GLY A 115 7.33 2.27 -8.95
N ALA A 116 8.34 1.93 -8.13
CA ALA A 116 9.27 2.90 -7.55
C ALA A 116 10.04 3.68 -8.62
N ALA A 117 10.50 3.01 -9.68
CA ALA A 117 11.19 3.66 -10.81
C ALA A 117 10.26 4.60 -11.58
N ALA A 118 9.03 4.19 -11.86
CA ALA A 118 8.03 5.03 -12.52
C ALA A 118 7.70 6.27 -11.68
N LEU A 119 7.52 6.10 -10.36
CA LEU A 119 7.31 7.22 -9.44
C LEU A 119 8.55 8.13 -9.34
N ALA A 120 9.76 7.59 -9.26
CA ALA A 120 11.00 8.38 -9.21
C ALA A 120 11.19 9.23 -10.48
N LEU A 121 10.85 8.67 -11.65
CA LEU A 121 10.81 9.41 -12.92
C LEU A 121 9.76 10.53 -12.88
N ALA A 122 8.58 10.26 -12.31
CA ALA A 122 7.55 11.27 -12.12
C ALA A 122 7.98 12.41 -11.17
N VAL A 123 8.72 12.10 -10.10
CA VAL A 123 9.29 13.10 -9.17
C VAL A 123 10.23 14.03 -9.92
N LYS A 124 11.16 13.47 -10.70
CA LYS A 124 12.15 14.24 -11.46
C LYS A 124 11.51 15.17 -12.49
N ARG A 125 10.43 14.74 -13.13
CA ARG A 125 9.71 15.56 -14.12
C ARG A 125 8.80 16.62 -13.52
N THR A 126 8.45 16.50 -12.24
CA THR A 126 7.54 17.43 -11.60
C THR A 126 8.31 18.60 -10.99
N ARG A 127 7.89 19.84 -11.26
CA ARG A 127 8.52 21.06 -10.71
C ARG A 127 7.89 21.57 -9.42
N GLU A 128 6.67 21.15 -9.13
CA GLU A 128 5.91 21.65 -7.98
C GLU A 128 6.27 20.89 -6.69
N ALA A 129 6.57 21.64 -5.63
CA ALA A 129 6.93 21.07 -4.32
C ALA A 129 5.83 20.17 -3.76
N ASP A 130 4.56 20.58 -3.85
CA ASP A 130 3.39 19.82 -3.38
C ASP A 130 3.32 18.42 -4.00
N ARG A 131 3.49 18.33 -5.32
CA ARG A 131 3.42 17.06 -6.05
C ARG A 131 4.65 16.20 -5.79
N ARG A 132 5.83 16.80 -5.59
CA ARG A 132 7.05 16.06 -5.21
C ARG A 132 6.90 15.40 -3.84
N LEU A 133 6.35 16.09 -2.85
CA LEU A 133 6.10 15.52 -1.52
C LEU A 133 5.15 14.31 -1.59
N VAL A 134 4.06 14.42 -2.35
CA VAL A 134 3.12 13.32 -2.56
C VAL A 134 3.81 12.11 -3.18
N LEU A 135 4.61 12.33 -4.22
CA LEU A 135 5.31 11.24 -4.90
C LEU A 135 6.39 10.59 -4.01
N ILE A 136 7.09 11.36 -3.17
CA ILE A 136 8.04 10.80 -2.19
C ILE A 136 7.30 9.88 -1.21
N GLY A 137 6.15 10.31 -0.70
CA GLY A 137 5.32 9.49 0.18
C GLY A 137 4.83 8.22 -0.47
N LEU A 138 4.33 8.31 -1.71
CA LEU A 138 3.92 7.13 -2.49
C LEU A 138 5.08 6.17 -2.77
N CYS A 139 6.28 6.67 -3.07
CA CYS A 139 7.47 5.84 -3.20
C CYS A 139 7.78 5.09 -1.91
N ALA A 140 7.79 5.79 -0.78
CA ALA A 140 8.08 5.19 0.51
C ALA A 140 7.05 4.11 0.87
N LEU A 141 5.76 4.36 0.61
CA LEU A 141 4.70 3.37 0.79
C LEU A 141 4.91 2.14 -0.09
N ALA A 142 5.20 2.33 -1.38
CA ALA A 142 5.45 1.22 -2.30
C ALA A 142 6.62 0.35 -1.85
N VAL A 143 7.73 0.96 -1.41
CA VAL A 143 8.90 0.25 -0.88
C VAL A 143 8.56 -0.50 0.40
N LEU A 144 7.80 0.09 1.32
CA LEU A 144 7.39 -0.58 2.57
C LEU A 144 6.48 -1.77 2.31
N ILE A 145 5.49 -1.62 1.42
CA ILE A 145 4.58 -2.71 1.03
C ILE A 145 5.38 -3.84 0.36
N ALA A 146 6.33 -3.49 -0.52
CA ALA A 146 7.20 -4.47 -1.15
C ALA A 146 8.13 -5.19 -0.16
N ALA A 147 8.72 -4.44 0.78
CA ALA A 147 9.56 -5.00 1.83
C ALA A 147 8.78 -6.04 2.64
N ARG A 148 7.51 -5.77 2.96
CA ARG A 148 6.63 -6.74 3.65
C ARG A 148 6.43 -8.05 2.88
N ALA A 149 6.53 -8.04 1.56
CA ALA A 149 6.41 -9.25 0.75
C ALA A 149 7.70 -10.05 0.67
N VAL A 150 8.82 -9.37 0.84
CA VAL A 150 10.16 -9.94 0.80
C VAL A 150 10.60 -10.49 2.16
N SER A 151 10.06 -9.94 3.25
CA SER A 151 10.58 -10.12 4.60
C SER A 151 10.93 -11.57 4.93
N PHE A 152 12.23 -11.82 4.97
CA PHE A 152 12.84 -12.96 5.62
C PHE A 152 12.42 -13.00 7.10
N HIS A 153 12.31 -14.21 7.66
CA HIS A 153 11.80 -14.50 9.01
C HIS A 153 12.37 -13.62 10.16
N TRP A 154 13.55 -13.00 9.99
CA TRP A 154 14.17 -12.13 11.00
C TRP A 154 13.70 -10.67 10.94
N ALA A 155 13.40 -10.14 9.74
CA ALA A 155 12.97 -8.75 9.58
C ALA A 155 11.53 -8.54 10.07
N GLU A 156 10.66 -9.54 9.90
CA GLU A 156 9.28 -9.50 10.42
C GLU A 156 9.25 -9.40 11.94
N ALA A 157 10.14 -10.10 12.65
CA ALA A 157 10.21 -10.04 14.10
C ALA A 157 10.59 -8.64 14.60
N VAL A 158 11.53 -7.98 13.93
CA VAL A 158 11.93 -6.59 14.26
C VAL A 158 10.80 -5.60 13.94
N LEU A 159 10.13 -5.75 12.80
CA LEU A 159 9.04 -4.87 12.37
C LEU A 159 7.73 -5.08 13.15
N ALA A 160 7.56 -6.24 13.79
CA ALA A 160 6.43 -6.57 14.66
C ALA A 160 6.56 -6.03 16.09
N PHE A 161 7.73 -5.48 16.47
CA PHE A 161 7.86 -4.82 17.77
C PHE A 161 6.84 -3.69 17.92
N LYS A 162 6.16 -3.69 19.06
CA LYS A 162 5.15 -2.70 19.41
C LYS A 162 5.78 -1.67 20.35
N ILE A 163 5.73 -0.39 19.96
CA ILE A 163 6.06 0.74 20.81
C ILE A 163 4.75 1.45 21.13
N ALA A 164 4.39 1.55 22.42
CA ALA A 164 3.13 2.14 22.88
C ALA A 164 1.86 1.54 22.21
N GLY A 165 1.87 0.22 21.92
CA GLY A 165 0.75 -0.48 21.27
C GLY A 165 0.71 -0.37 19.73
N LEU A 166 1.58 0.47 19.13
CA LEU A 166 1.74 0.63 17.69
C LEU A 166 2.93 -0.18 17.18
N SER A 167 2.74 -0.96 16.12
CA SER A 167 3.86 -1.67 15.48
C SER A 167 4.82 -0.70 14.78
N LEU A 168 6.12 -1.01 14.80
CA LEU A 168 7.14 -0.25 14.05
C LEU A 168 6.83 -0.19 12.55
N ASN A 169 6.31 -1.29 11.99
CA ASN A 169 5.82 -1.31 10.62
C ASN A 169 4.72 -0.27 10.38
N GLY A 170 3.76 -0.19 11.29
CA GLY A 170 2.70 0.81 11.21
C GLY A 170 3.20 2.24 11.36
N LEU A 171 4.19 2.49 12.22
CA LEU A 171 4.82 3.80 12.33
C LEU A 171 5.55 4.20 11.04
N ALA A 172 6.25 3.27 10.40
CA ALA A 172 6.92 3.51 9.12
C ALA A 172 5.90 3.84 8.01
N GLU A 173 4.79 3.11 7.96
CA GLU A 173 3.71 3.36 7.00
C GLU A 173 3.01 4.69 7.24
N ALA A 174 2.75 5.04 8.50
CA ALA A 174 2.22 6.35 8.87
C ALA A 174 3.19 7.48 8.48
N ALA A 175 4.50 7.29 8.70
CA ALA A 175 5.53 8.24 8.29
C ALA A 175 5.59 8.41 6.77
N ALA A 176 5.37 7.34 6.01
CA ALA A 176 5.31 7.39 4.55
C ALA A 176 4.03 8.05 4.01
N LEU A 177 2.92 7.96 4.74
CA LEU A 177 1.64 8.59 4.38
C LEU A 177 1.59 10.08 4.76
N ALA A 178 2.35 10.50 5.77
CA ALA A 178 2.46 11.90 6.20
C ALA A 178 2.78 12.90 5.07
N PRO A 179 3.80 12.69 4.21
CA PRO A 179 4.09 13.60 3.10
C PRO A 179 3.02 13.61 2.00
N VAL A 180 2.26 12.51 1.82
CA VAL A 180 1.09 12.48 0.92
C VAL A 180 0.01 13.43 1.43
N LEU A 181 -0.31 13.32 2.72
CA LEU A 181 -1.27 14.21 3.38
C LEU A 181 -0.81 15.67 3.34
N ALA A 182 0.46 15.93 3.68
CA ALA A 182 1.02 17.27 3.69
C ALA A 182 0.98 17.91 2.29
N GLY A 183 1.40 17.19 1.25
CA GLY A 183 1.39 17.70 -0.12
C GLY A 183 -0.02 17.91 -0.68
N ALA A 184 -0.98 17.06 -0.34
CA ALA A 184 -2.37 17.21 -0.76
C ALA A 184 -3.11 18.35 -0.01
N ALA A 185 -2.82 18.51 1.29
CA ALA A 185 -3.36 19.57 2.13
C ALA A 185 -2.69 20.92 1.89
N HIS A 186 -1.49 20.96 1.29
CA HIS A 186 -0.75 22.19 1.06
C HIS A 186 -1.59 23.17 0.23
N LYS A 187 -1.93 24.29 0.86
CA LYS A 187 -2.66 25.38 0.21
C LYS A 187 -1.63 26.18 -0.56
N ARG A 188 -1.65 26.09 -1.90
CA ARG A 188 -0.81 26.96 -2.74
C ARG A 188 -1.10 28.41 -2.36
N ARG A 189 -0.17 29.07 -1.66
CA ARG A 189 -0.15 30.53 -1.58
C ARG A 189 0.17 30.99 -2.99
N ARG A 190 -0.83 31.54 -3.69
CA ARG A 190 -0.60 32.20 -4.96
C ARG A 190 0.17 33.49 -4.68
N TYR A 191 1.35 33.61 -5.28
CA TYR A 191 1.89 34.91 -5.67
C TYR A 191 1.30 35.25 -7.03
#